data_AF-A0A7J9MWW9-F1
#
_entry.id   AF-A0A7J9MWW9-F1
#
_cell.length_a   1.000
_cell.length_b   1.000
_cell.length_c   1.000
_cell.angle_alpha   90.00
_cell.angle_beta   90.00
_cell.angle_gamma   90.00
#
_symmetry.space_group_name_H-M   'P 1'
#
loop_
_entity.id
_entity.type
_entity.pdbx_description
1 polymer ?
#
loop_
_entity_poly.entity_id
_entity_poly.type
_entity_poly.pdbx_seq_one_letter_code
_entity_poly.pdbx_strand_id
1 'polypeptide(L)'
;MEESKMEKRVMVAIDESECSHWALQWALENLGHTISASQLFIFNAQPLPNFAYLSASTYGAPPTAVDLINTVQENQKKLALALLEKAKGICANRG
;
A
#
# COMPACT_ATOMS: atom_id res chain seq x y z
N MET A 1 15.66 -0.33 -37.16
CA MET A 1 14.49 0.21 -36.45
C MET A 1 14.73 -0.11 -34.99
N GLU A 2 15.24 0.89 -34.26
CA GLU A 2 15.62 0.74 -32.86
C GLU A 2 14.33 0.75 -32.05
N GLU A 3 13.95 -0.39 -31.47
CA GLU A 3 12.87 -0.43 -30.49
C GLU A 3 13.22 0.57 -29.40
N SER A 4 12.39 1.60 -29.23
CA SER A 4 12.44 2.48 -28.06
C SER A 4 12.30 1.58 -26.83
N LYS A 5 13.43 1.29 -26.19
CA LYS A 5 13.53 0.39 -25.04
C LYS A 5 12.70 0.99 -23.91
N MET A 6 11.44 0.57 -23.82
CA MET A 6 10.51 1.06 -22.80
C MET A 6 11.15 0.82 -21.44
N GLU A 7 11.32 1.88 -20.65
CA GLU A 7 11.85 1.75 -19.30
C GLU A 7 10.97 0.75 -18.54
N LYS A 8 11.58 -0.37 -18.15
CA LYS A 8 10.90 -1.38 -17.33
C LYS A 8 10.54 -0.70 -16.02
N ARG A 9 9.37 -0.98 -15.44
CA ARG A 9 8.98 -0.49 -14.12
C ARG A 9 8.61 -1.68 -13.26
N VAL A 10 9.06 -1.68 -12.01
CA VAL A 10 8.73 -2.74 -11.05
C VAL A 10 7.74 -2.17 -10.05
N MET A 11 6.65 -2.88 -9.84
CA MET A 11 5.59 -2.50 -8.91
C MET A 11 5.37 -3.64 -7.93
N VAL A 12 5.39 -3.35 -6.63
CA VAL A 12 5.13 -4.33 -5.57
C VAL A 12 4.01 -3.79 -4.67
N ALA A 13 2.90 -4.52 -4.65
CA ALA A 13 1.80 -4.26 -3.73
C ALA A 13 2.10 -4.93 -2.38
N ILE A 14 1.87 -4.21 -1.29
CA ILE A 14 2.14 -4.69 0.07
C ILE A 14 0.89 -4.51 0.91
N ASP A 15 0.58 -5.50 1.75
CA ASP A 15 -0.50 -5.47 2.72
C ASP A 15 0.03 -5.84 4.11
N GLU A 16 -0.87 -6.15 5.04
CA GLU A 16 -0.52 -6.55 6.41
C GLU A 16 0.10 -7.95 6.49
N SER A 17 0.00 -8.75 5.42
CA SER A 17 0.46 -10.13 5.44
C SER A 17 1.98 -10.20 5.46
N GLU A 18 2.53 -11.12 6.24
CA GLU A 18 3.97 -11.40 6.19
C GLU A 18 4.40 -11.86 4.79
N CYS A 19 3.51 -12.56 4.07
CA CYS A 19 3.74 -12.99 2.69
C CYS A 19 4.07 -11.83 1.74
N SER A 20 3.38 -10.68 1.84
CA SER A 20 3.70 -9.54 0.97
C SER A 20 5.08 -8.94 1.29
N HIS A 21 5.53 -9.01 2.55
CA HIS A 21 6.85 -8.56 2.94
C HIS A 21 7.95 -9.51 2.44
N TRP A 22 7.71 -10.82 2.48
CA TRP A 22 8.60 -11.81 1.86
C TRP A 22 8.67 -11.64 0.34
N ALA A 23 7.54 -11.34 -0.31
CA ALA A 23 7.51 -11.04 -1.74
C ALA A 23 8.37 -9.81 -2.08
N LEU A 24 8.32 -8.74 -1.26
CA LEU A 24 9.20 -7.59 -1.43
C LEU A 24 10.68 -7.97 -1.28
N GLN A 25 11.04 -8.73 -0.25
CA GLN A 25 12.44 -9.18 -0.06
C GLN A 25 12.91 -10.01 -1.25
N TRP A 26 12.10 -10.96 -1.70
CA TRP A 26 12.40 -11.78 -2.87
C TRP A 26 12.57 -10.92 -4.12
N ALA A 27 11.72 -9.91 -4.34
CA ALA A 27 11.83 -9.01 -5.48
C ALA A 27 13.13 -8.21 -5.46
N LEU A 28 13.55 -7.68 -4.30
CA LEU A 28 14.83 -6.97 -4.17
C LEU A 28 16.02 -7.88 -4.48
N GLU A 29 16.01 -9.12 -3.98
CA GLU A 29 17.09 -10.09 -4.18
C GLU A 29 17.19 -10.60 -5.62
N ASN A 30 16.05 -10.85 -6.26
CA ASN A 30 16.01 -11.54 -7.56
C ASN A 30 15.84 -10.60 -8.75
N LEU A 31 15.26 -9.42 -8.52
CA LEU A 31 15.04 -8.40 -9.55
C LEU A 31 15.96 -7.18 -9.37
N GLY A 32 16.95 -7.24 -8.47
CA GLY A 32 17.85 -6.13 -8.16
C GLY A 32 18.44 -5.44 -9.39
N HIS A 33 18.97 -6.19 -10.36
CA HIS A 33 19.49 -5.60 -11.61
C HIS A 33 18.43 -4.85 -12.43
N THR A 34 17.18 -5.35 -12.44
CA THR A 34 16.06 -4.66 -13.11
C THR A 34 15.66 -3.42 -12.34
N ILE A 35 15.58 -3.51 -11.01
CA ILE A 35 15.22 -2.41 -10.12
C ILE A 35 16.26 -1.29 -10.18
N SER A 36 17.57 -1.60 -10.16
CA SER A 36 18.63 -0.58 -10.28
C SER A 36 18.65 0.11 -11.64
N ALA A 37 18.21 -0.58 -12.69
CA ALA A 37 18.07 -0.02 -14.03
C ALA A 37 16.71 0.68 -14.24
N SER A 38 15.86 0.77 -13.21
CA SER A 38 14.50 1.32 -13.30
C SER A 38 14.01 1.96 -12.00
N GLN A 39 12.70 2.22 -11.91
CA GLN A 39 12.05 2.71 -10.70
C GLN A 39 11.19 1.60 -10.07
N LEU A 40 11.42 1.36 -8.78
CA LEU A 40 10.57 0.52 -7.94
C LEU A 40 9.46 1.36 -7.31
N PHE A 41 8.21 0.94 -7.52
CA PHE A 41 7.04 1.51 -6.87
C PHE A 41 6.49 0.52 -5.85
N ILE A 42 6.42 0.98 -4.61
CA ILE A 42 5.82 0.26 -3.50
C ILE A 42 4.52 0.96 -3.14
N PHE A 43 3.43 0.20 -3.05
CA PHE A 43 2.14 0.76 -2.69
C PHE A 43 1.32 -0.24 -1.88
N ASN A 44 0.37 0.30 -1.11
CA ASN A 44 -0.60 -0.47 -0.37
C ASN A 44 -2.00 -0.08 -0.87
N ALA A 45 -2.81 -1.07 -1.18
CA ALA A 45 -4.18 -0.87 -1.62
C ALA A 45 -5.09 -0.70 -0.40
N GLN A 46 -5.64 0.50 -0.23
CA GLN A 46 -6.60 0.76 0.84
C GLN A 46 -8.02 0.43 0.35
N PRO A 47 -8.76 -0.44 1.05
CA PRO A 47 -10.13 -0.77 0.66
C PRO A 47 -11.00 0.48 0.78
N LEU A 48 -11.83 0.73 -0.24
CA LEU A 48 -12.86 1.77 -0.19
C LEU A 48 -13.85 1.43 0.93
N PRO A 49 -13.91 2.21 2.01
CA PRO A 49 -14.81 1.88 3.10
C PRO A 49 -16.27 2.12 2.66
N ASN A 50 -17.08 1.05 2.66
CA ASN A 50 -18.51 1.14 2.37
C ASN A 50 -19.26 1.50 3.65
N PHE A 51 -19.51 2.77 3.90
CA PHE A 51 -20.18 3.25 5.11
C PHE A 51 -21.71 3.28 5.03
N ALA A 52 -22.32 2.73 3.98
CA ALA A 52 -23.78 2.76 3.81
C ALA A 52 -24.53 2.13 5.00
N TYR A 53 -23.94 1.14 5.67
CA TYR A 53 -24.51 0.50 6.85
C TYR A 53 -24.54 1.41 8.08
N LEU A 54 -23.61 2.37 8.20
CA LEU A 54 -23.51 3.25 9.37
C LEU A 54 -24.73 4.16 9.50
N SER A 55 -25.26 4.65 8.38
CA SER A 55 -26.48 5.49 8.37
C SER A 55 -27.72 4.73 8.85
N ALA A 56 -27.79 3.41 8.62
CA ALA A 56 -28.91 2.59 9.06
C ALA A 56 -28.78 2.22 10.55
N SER A 57 -27.56 1.93 11.01
CA SER A 57 -27.30 1.51 12.39
C SER A 57 -27.40 2.64 13.42
N THR A 58 -27.27 3.90 13.00
CA THR A 58 -27.32 5.06 13.92
C THR A 58 -28.72 5.65 14.10
N TYR A 59 -29.78 5.02 13.57
CA TYR A 59 -31.16 5.53 13.65
C TYR A 59 -31.28 7.02 13.26
N GLY A 60 -30.48 7.45 12.29
CA GLY A 60 -30.47 8.84 11.84
C GLY A 60 -29.77 9.82 12.79
N ALA A 61 -28.80 9.38 13.60
CA ALA A 61 -27.90 10.28 14.35
C ALA A 61 -26.70 10.72 13.46
N PRO A 62 -26.70 11.96 12.93
CA PRO A 62 -25.69 12.38 11.95
C PRO A 62 -24.28 12.67 12.51
N PRO A 63 -24.08 13.28 13.70
CA PRO A 63 -22.72 13.67 14.10
C PRO A 63 -21.84 12.48 14.45
N THR A 64 -22.38 11.45 15.11
CA THR A 64 -21.62 10.26 15.52
C THR A 64 -21.22 9.37 14.34
N ALA A 65 -22.03 9.34 13.28
CA ALA A 65 -21.71 8.59 12.06
C ALA A 65 -20.52 9.24 11.32
N VAL A 66 -20.49 10.57 11.24
CA VAL A 66 -19.41 11.32 10.57
C VAL A 66 -18.08 11.17 11.31
N ASP A 67 -18.09 11.30 12.65
CA ASP A 67 -16.88 11.14 13.45
C ASP A 67 -16.30 9.73 13.37
N LEU A 68 -17.16 8.71 13.34
CA LEU A 68 -16.74 7.32 13.16
C LEU A 68 -16.13 7.10 11.77
N ILE A 69 -16.75 7.62 10.70
CA ILE A 69 -16.22 7.55 9.33
C ILE A 69 -14.81 8.15 9.27
N ASN A 70 -14.64 9.36 9.82
CA ASN A 70 -13.35 10.04 9.87
C ASN A 70 -12.31 9.23 10.64
N THR A 71 -12.72 8.64 11.78
CA THR A 71 -11.84 7.81 12.61
C THR A 71 -11.37 6.55 11.87
N VAL A 72 -12.27 5.88 11.16
CA VAL A 72 -11.92 4.68 10.36
C VAL A 72 -10.96 5.04 9.23
N GLN A 73 -11.22 6.13 8.50
CA GLN A 73 -10.35 6.59 7.42
C GLN A 73 -8.95 6.99 7.92
N GLU A 74 -8.88 7.68 9.06
CA GLU A 74 -7.60 8.08 9.66
C GLU A 74 -6.80 6.86 10.14
N ASN A 75 -7.47 5.85 10.72
CA ASN A 75 -6.81 4.62 11.14
C ASN A 75 -6.28 3.81 9.94
N GLN A 76 -7.07 3.71 8.88
CA GLN A 76 -6.67 3.10 7.60
C GLN A 76 -5.43 3.77 7.02
N LYS A 77 -5.40 5.11 7.01
CA LYS A 77 -4.24 5.89 6.57
C LYS A 77 -3.00 5.65 7.43
N LYS A 78 -3.14 5.65 8.76
CA LYS A 78 -2.03 5.38 9.69
C LYS A 78 -1.43 3.99 9.48
N LEU A 79 -2.29 3.00 9.29
CA LEU A 79 -1.86 1.63 8.99
C LEU A 79 -1.11 1.57 7.65
N ALA A 80 -1.65 2.17 6.59
CA ALA A 80 -0.98 2.23 5.29
C ALA A 80 0.42 2.85 5.38
N LEU A 81 0.54 3.97 6.10
CA LEU A 81 1.82 4.64 6.31
C LEU A 81 2.80 3.76 7.10
N ALA A 82 2.34 3.08 8.15
CA ALA A 82 3.19 2.16 8.92
C ALA A 82 3.70 0.99 8.06
N LEU A 83 2.86 0.42 7.19
CA LEU A 83 3.26 -0.63 6.25
C LEU A 83 4.31 -0.12 5.24
N LEU A 84 4.11 1.09 4.70
CA LEU A 84 5.06 1.70 3.78
C LEU A 84 6.39 2.04 4.46
N GLU A 85 6.39 2.49 5.71
CA GLU A 85 7.63 2.71 6.47
C GLU A 85 8.36 1.38 6.77
N LYS A 86 7.63 0.30 7.10
CA LYS A 86 8.23 -1.04 7.22
C LYS A 86 8.87 -1.48 5.90
N ALA A 87 8.18 -1.28 4.78
CA ALA A 87 8.70 -1.60 3.45
C ALA A 87 9.95 -0.79 3.10
N LYS A 88 9.96 0.51 3.42
CA LYS A 88 11.13 1.38 3.27
C LYS A 88 12.33 0.88 4.08
N GLY A 89 12.10 0.39 5.30
CA GLY A 89 13.12 -0.27 6.11
C GLY A 89 13.68 -1.55 5.46
N ILE A 90 12.84 -2.33 4.78
CA ILE A 90 13.28 -3.52 4.02
C ILE A 90 14.19 -3.11 2.85
N CYS A 91 13.79 -2.11 2.07
CA CYS A 91 14.60 -1.59 0.97
C CYS A 91 15.96 -1.07 1.46
N ALA A 92 15.98 -0.23 2.51
CA ALA A 92 17.23 0.31 3.05
C ALA A 92 18.25 -0.78 3.47
N ASN A 93 17.78 -1.97 3.84
CA ASN A 93 18.65 -3.08 4.25
C ASN A 93 19.10 -3.99 3.09
N ARG A 94 18.42 -3.98 1.94
CA ARG A 94 18.62 -4.98 0.86
C ARG A 94 18.76 -4.40 -0.55
N GLY A 95 18.61 -3.09 -0.73
CA GLY A 95 18.69 -2.40 -2.03
C GLY A 95 17.72 -1.24 -2.15
#